data_AF-A0A1I9G8U7-F1
#
_entry.id   AF-A0A1I9G8U7-F1
#
_cell.length_a   1.000
_cell.length_b   1.000
_cell.length_c   1.000
_cell.angle_alpha   90.00
_cell.angle_beta   90.00
_cell.angle_gamma   90.00
#
_symmetry.space_group_name_H-M   'P 1'
#
loop_
_entity.id
_entity.type
_entity.pdbx_description
1 polymer ?
#
loop_
_entity_poly.entity_id
_entity_poly.type
_entity_poly.pdbx_seq_one_letter_code
_entity_poly.pdbx_strand_id
1 'polypeptide(L)'
;MSSIKRLSVATPIGIARVKVDPDLELSGIFQNRYVLDSDRFDICYEAGRTATVEQLSQAVRRYIGAAVDWIDALFSLVNLSECNEKVFVLKSSFAAFCAFTQAARTAQTTSDPDLLCLCNRTVIPRQTPRHLLENK
;
A
#
# COMPACT_ATOMS: atom_id res chain seq x y z
N MET A 1 44.57 20.86 27.23
CA MET A 1 44.63 19.49 26.67
C MET A 1 43.26 18.86 26.83
N SER A 2 42.57 18.28 25.85
CA SER A 2 42.70 18.18 24.39
C SER A 2 41.28 17.88 23.89
N SER A 3 40.87 18.54 22.82
CA SER A 3 39.54 18.45 22.21
C SER A 3 39.40 17.13 21.43
N ILE A 4 38.39 16.31 21.74
CA ILE A 4 38.10 15.09 20.98
C ILE A 4 37.40 15.49 19.67
N LYS A 5 38.16 15.40 18.58
CA LYS A 5 37.73 15.63 17.20
C LYS A 5 36.62 14.65 16.82
N ARG A 6 35.53 15.17 16.23
CA ARG A 6 34.58 14.37 15.45
C ARG A 6 35.34 13.75 14.27
N LEU A 7 35.38 12.43 14.21
CA LEU A 7 35.87 11.70 13.05
C LEU A 7 34.75 11.65 12.01
N SER A 8 34.91 12.48 10.97
CA SER A 8 34.18 12.34 9.70
C SER A 8 34.65 11.06 9.02
N VAL A 9 33.88 9.99 9.12
CA VAL A 9 34.13 8.76 8.35
C VAL A 9 33.60 8.97 6.94
N ALA A 10 34.45 9.50 6.06
CA ALA A 10 34.24 9.38 4.63
C ALA A 10 34.48 7.92 4.23
N THR A 11 33.41 7.18 3.94
CA THR A 11 33.52 5.80 3.43
C THR A 11 33.77 5.79 1.92
N PRO A 12 34.51 4.79 1.39
CA PRO A 12 34.84 4.71 -0.03
C PRO A 12 33.62 4.44 -0.91
N ILE A 13 33.69 4.97 -2.13
CA ILE A 13 32.74 4.75 -3.23
C ILE A 13 32.75 3.25 -3.56
N GLY A 14 31.67 2.52 -3.26
CA GLY A 14 31.51 1.13 -3.73
C GLY A 14 30.85 0.12 -2.77
N ILE A 15 30.57 0.47 -1.52
CA ILE A 15 29.78 -0.41 -0.65
C ILE A 15 28.31 -0.16 -0.98
N ALA A 16 27.67 -1.14 -1.62
CA ALA A 16 26.22 -1.17 -1.78
C ALA A 16 25.60 -0.93 -0.40
N ARG A 17 24.84 0.16 -0.28
CA ARG A 17 24.05 0.45 0.92
C ARG A 17 23.29 -0.83 1.23
N VAL A 18 23.52 -1.42 2.41
CA VAL A 18 22.59 -2.39 2.97
C VAL A 18 21.22 -1.73 2.86
N LYS A 19 20.34 -2.29 2.04
CA LYS A 19 18.99 -1.78 1.83
C LYS A 19 18.39 -1.69 3.22
N VAL A 20 18.00 -0.49 3.62
CA VAL A 20 17.40 -0.23 4.93
C VAL A 20 16.37 -1.31 5.18
N ASP A 21 16.50 -2.00 6.32
CA ASP A 21 15.59 -3.07 6.71
C ASP A 21 14.14 -2.54 6.54
N PRO A 22 13.29 -3.15 5.71
CA PRO A 22 11.96 -2.62 5.38
C PRO A 22 11.04 -2.47 6.60
N ASP A 23 11.47 -2.96 7.77
CA ASP A 23 10.82 -2.70 9.06
C ASP A 23 10.85 -1.22 9.46
N LEU A 24 11.80 -0.43 8.94
CA LEU A 24 11.94 1.00 9.23
C LEU A 24 11.01 1.90 8.39
N GLU A 25 10.21 1.37 7.45
CA GLU A 25 9.35 2.22 6.58
C GLU A 25 7.84 2.04 6.85
N LEU A 26 7.40 0.92 7.42
CA LEU A 26 5.98 0.69 7.77
C LEU A 26 5.61 1.21 9.17
N SER A 27 6.53 1.11 10.11
CA SER A 27 6.38 1.68 11.46
C SER A 27 6.17 3.19 11.40
N GLY A 28 6.88 3.87 10.49
CA GLY A 28 6.72 5.29 10.20
C GLY A 28 5.31 5.67 9.74
N ILE A 29 4.60 4.79 9.03
CA ILE A 29 3.23 5.04 8.56
C ILE A 29 2.24 5.06 9.74
N PHE A 30 2.40 4.14 10.70
CA PHE A 30 1.57 4.12 11.92
C PHE A 30 1.94 5.22 12.92
N GLN A 31 3.19 5.69 12.92
CA GLN A 31 3.65 6.80 13.76
C GLN A 31 3.31 8.17 13.18
N ASN A 32 3.27 8.29 11.86
CA ASN A 32 2.95 9.52 11.16
C ASN A 32 1.94 9.27 10.04
N ARG A 33 0.66 9.54 10.36
CA ARG A 33 -0.46 9.32 9.43
C ARG A 33 -0.40 10.18 8.17
N TYR A 34 0.32 11.31 8.22
CA TYR A 34 0.45 12.25 7.10
C TYR A 34 1.33 11.71 5.95
N VAL A 35 2.08 10.63 6.18
CA VAL A 35 2.93 10.00 5.15
C VAL A 35 2.12 9.54 3.93
N LEU A 36 0.82 9.25 4.11
CA LEU A 36 -0.07 8.77 3.06
C LEU A 36 -1.05 9.82 2.54
N ASP A 37 -0.94 11.09 2.95
CA ASP A 37 -1.93 12.12 2.61
C ASP A 37 -2.11 12.32 1.11
N SER A 38 -1.01 12.30 0.34
CA SER A 38 -1.06 12.37 -1.13
C SER A 38 -1.84 11.23 -1.78
N ASP A 39 -1.93 10.08 -1.10
CA ASP A 39 -2.61 8.88 -1.57
C ASP A 39 -4.02 8.72 -0.96
N ARG A 40 -4.46 9.63 -0.07
CA ARG A 40 -5.77 9.61 0.60
C ARG A 40 -6.87 10.32 -0.22
N PHE A 41 -6.97 10.01 -1.51
CA PHE A 41 -8.10 10.45 -2.32
C PHE A 41 -9.39 9.71 -1.94
N ASP A 42 -10.54 10.24 -2.35
CA ASP A 42 -11.85 9.64 -2.09
C ASP A 42 -11.98 8.26 -2.75
N ILE A 43 -12.33 7.25 -1.96
CA ILE A 43 -12.56 5.90 -2.47
C ILE A 43 -13.88 5.88 -3.25
N CYS A 44 -13.81 5.50 -4.52
CA CYS A 44 -14.97 5.37 -5.39
C CYS A 44 -14.82 4.15 -6.31
N TYR A 45 -15.84 3.30 -6.33
CA TYR A 45 -15.90 2.08 -7.13
C TYR A 45 -16.94 2.23 -8.22
N GLU A 46 -16.53 2.02 -9.47
CA GLU A 46 -17.39 2.11 -10.64
C GLU A 46 -16.93 1.05 -11.66
N ALA A 47 -17.83 0.60 -12.54
CA ALA A 47 -17.48 -0.18 -13.72
C ALA A 47 -16.88 0.74 -14.81
N GLY A 48 -15.78 1.40 -14.45
CA GLY A 48 -15.12 2.42 -15.26
C GLY A 48 -14.17 1.83 -16.31
N ARG A 49 -13.12 2.59 -16.65
CA ARG A 49 -12.13 2.18 -17.65
C ARG A 49 -11.11 1.20 -17.07
N THR A 50 -10.50 0.40 -17.93
CA THR A 50 -9.36 -0.45 -17.57
C THR A 50 -8.23 0.39 -16.96
N ALA A 51 -7.71 -0.06 -15.81
CA ALA A 51 -6.64 0.62 -15.10
C ALA A 51 -5.32 0.62 -15.89
N THR A 52 -4.59 1.74 -15.89
CA THR A 52 -3.18 1.79 -16.27
C THR A 52 -2.28 1.30 -15.13
N VAL A 53 -0.99 1.08 -15.40
CA VAL A 53 -0.01 0.68 -14.37
C VAL A 53 0.09 1.71 -13.25
N GLU A 54 0.04 2.99 -13.59
CA GLU A 54 0.07 4.11 -12.64
C GLU A 54 -1.18 4.09 -11.75
N GLN A 55 -2.35 3.81 -12.33
CA GLN A 55 -3.61 3.70 -11.60
C GLN A 55 -3.65 2.47 -10.70
N LEU A 56 -3.03 1.35 -11.10
CA LEU A 56 -2.85 0.19 -10.23
C LEU A 56 -1.96 0.53 -9.02
N SER A 57 -0.84 1.21 -9.27
CA SER A 57 0.08 1.64 -8.21
C SER A 57 -0.60 2.61 -7.23
N GLN A 58 -1.39 3.56 -7.75
CA GLN A 58 -2.19 4.49 -6.95
C GLN A 58 -3.25 3.76 -6.12
N ALA A 59 -3.96 2.79 -6.70
CA ALA A 59 -4.95 2.01 -5.98
C ALA A 59 -4.33 1.23 -4.82
N VAL A 60 -3.16 0.60 -5.03
CA VAL A 60 -2.42 -0.12 -3.97
C VAL A 60 -2.05 0.83 -2.83
N ARG A 61 -1.48 2.01 -3.11
CA ARG A 61 -1.15 3.00 -2.07
C ARG A 61 -2.39 3.44 -1.28
N ARG A 62 -3.52 3.65 -1.97
CA ARG A 62 -4.79 3.97 -1.30
C ARG A 62 -5.29 2.84 -0.41
N TYR A 63 -5.13 1.59 -0.85
CA TYR A 63 -5.48 0.42 -0.03
C TYR A 63 -4.59 0.28 1.19
N ILE A 64 -3.30 0.60 1.10
CA ILE A 64 -2.40 0.65 2.27
C ILE A 64 -2.95 1.66 3.27
N GLY A 65 -3.28 2.88 2.85
CA GLY A 65 -3.88 3.88 3.73
C GLY A 65 -5.18 3.43 4.39
N ALA A 66 -6.08 2.79 3.61
CA ALA A 66 -7.32 2.24 4.15
C ALA A 66 -7.08 1.10 5.17
N ALA A 67 -6.12 0.22 4.90
CA ALA A 67 -5.76 -0.87 5.80
C ALA A 67 -5.14 -0.35 7.09
N VAL A 68 -4.28 0.67 7.02
CA VAL A 68 -3.69 1.33 8.19
C VAL A 68 -4.78 1.96 9.06
N ASP A 69 -5.71 2.71 8.47
CA ASP A 69 -6.83 3.31 9.22
C ASP A 69 -7.71 2.25 9.88
N TRP A 70 -7.98 1.16 9.15
CA TRP A 70 -8.77 0.03 9.66
C TRP A 70 -8.07 -0.66 10.84
N ILE A 71 -6.77 -0.92 10.74
CA ILE A 71 -5.95 -1.50 11.82
C ILE A 71 -5.91 -0.55 13.03
N ASP A 72 -5.70 0.74 12.81
CA ASP A 72 -5.73 1.75 13.86
C ASP A 72 -7.06 1.75 14.62
N ALA A 73 -8.19 1.69 13.88
CA ALA A 73 -9.51 1.63 14.47
C ALA A 73 -9.74 0.33 15.27
N LEU A 74 -9.30 -0.81 14.75
CA LEU A 74 -9.38 -2.09 15.47
C LEU A 74 -8.58 -2.08 16.77
N PHE A 75 -7.34 -1.60 16.72
CA PHE A 75 -6.48 -1.49 17.90
C PHE A 75 -7.07 -0.53 18.93
N SER A 76 -7.61 0.61 18.47
CA SER A 76 -8.30 1.56 19.35
C SER A 76 -9.52 0.93 20.03
N LEU A 77 -10.28 0.09 19.31
CA LEU A 77 -11.46 -0.61 19.84
C LEU A 77 -11.12 -1.58 20.99
N VAL A 78 -9.95 -2.21 20.94
CA VAL A 78 -9.47 -3.17 21.96
C VAL A 78 -8.46 -2.56 22.95
N ASN A 79 -8.27 -1.24 22.92
CA ASN A 79 -7.29 -0.51 23.75
C ASN A 79 -5.84 -1.01 23.60
N LEU A 80 -5.44 -1.42 22.40
CA LEU A 80 -4.06 -1.73 22.06
C LEU A 80 -3.42 -0.55 21.32
N SER A 81 -2.12 -0.31 21.55
CA SER A 81 -1.39 0.80 20.92
C SER A 81 -0.03 0.40 20.33
N GLU A 82 0.37 -0.86 20.46
CA GLU A 82 1.70 -1.31 20.06
C GLU A 82 1.93 -1.23 18.54
N CYS A 83 2.84 -0.36 18.13
CA CYS A 83 3.11 -0.10 16.71
C CYS A 83 3.63 -1.36 15.98
N ASN A 84 4.50 -2.14 16.63
CA ASN A 84 5.06 -3.36 16.06
C ASN A 84 3.97 -4.39 15.74
N GLU A 85 2.96 -4.52 16.60
CA GLU A 85 1.83 -5.42 16.38
C GLU A 85 0.96 -4.93 15.22
N LYS A 86 0.72 -3.62 15.11
CA LYS A 86 0.01 -3.04 13.95
C LYS A 86 0.73 -3.34 12.62
N VAL A 87 2.06 -3.20 12.60
CA VAL A 87 2.88 -3.56 11.44
C VAL A 87 2.77 -5.05 11.12
N PHE A 88 2.80 -5.91 12.14
CA PHE A 88 2.63 -7.36 11.96
C PHE A 88 1.25 -7.71 11.37
N VAL A 89 0.19 -7.10 11.88
CA VAL A 89 -1.17 -7.27 11.35
C VAL A 89 -1.25 -6.78 9.91
N LEU A 90 -0.67 -5.62 9.58
CA LEU A 90 -0.65 -5.11 8.21
C LEU A 90 0.04 -6.12 7.26
N LYS A 91 1.25 -6.57 7.59
CA LYS A 91 2.00 -7.53 6.76
C LYS A 91 1.27 -8.85 6.56
N SER A 92 0.60 -9.36 7.59
CA SER A 92 -0.09 -10.66 7.54
C SER A 92 -1.47 -10.60 6.88
N SER A 93 -2.15 -9.44 6.91
CA SER A 93 -3.54 -9.33 6.46
C SER A 93 -3.75 -8.51 5.19
N PHE A 94 -2.78 -7.71 4.73
CA PHE A 94 -2.99 -6.74 3.66
C PHE A 94 -3.53 -7.36 2.35
N ALA A 95 -3.02 -8.52 1.95
CA ALA A 95 -3.50 -9.21 0.75
C ALA A 95 -4.96 -9.64 0.89
N ALA A 96 -5.32 -10.23 2.04
CA ALA A 96 -6.70 -10.65 2.33
C ALA A 96 -7.65 -9.43 2.43
N PHE A 97 -7.20 -8.35 3.08
CA PHE A 97 -7.92 -7.08 3.14
C PHE A 97 -8.23 -6.53 1.75
N CYS A 98 -7.22 -6.49 0.85
CA CYS A 98 -7.40 -6.04 -0.53
C CYS A 98 -8.37 -6.93 -1.29
N ALA A 99 -8.17 -8.26 -1.26
CA ALA A 99 -9.00 -9.20 -2.00
C ALA A 99 -10.46 -9.13 -1.56
N PHE A 100 -10.72 -9.13 -0.25
CA PHE A 100 -12.07 -9.01 0.29
C PHE A 100 -12.72 -7.67 -0.09
N THR A 101 -12.00 -6.56 0.09
CA THR A 101 -12.51 -5.22 -0.24
C THR A 101 -12.87 -5.11 -1.71
N GLN A 102 -11.97 -5.55 -2.60
CA GLN A 102 -12.19 -5.51 -4.05
C GLN A 102 -13.35 -6.42 -4.45
N ALA A 103 -13.43 -7.64 -3.94
CA ALA A 103 -14.53 -8.57 -4.25
C ALA A 103 -15.89 -8.02 -3.78
N ALA A 104 -15.99 -7.59 -2.52
CA ALA A 104 -17.22 -7.05 -1.96
C ALA A 104 -17.70 -5.81 -2.71
N ARG A 105 -16.78 -4.89 -3.04
CA ARG A 105 -17.11 -3.66 -3.75
C ARG A 105 -17.45 -3.89 -5.21
N THR A 106 -16.77 -4.83 -5.87
CA THR A 106 -17.12 -5.25 -7.23
C THR A 106 -18.54 -5.81 -7.27
N ALA A 107 -18.88 -6.74 -6.38
CA ALA A 107 -20.21 -7.34 -6.31
C ALA A 107 -21.33 -6.31 -6.02
N GLN A 108 -21.01 -5.24 -5.29
CA GLN A 108 -21.94 -4.12 -5.05
C GLN A 108 -22.07 -3.16 -6.25
N THR A 109 -21.04 -3.10 -7.10
CA THR A 109 -20.93 -2.11 -8.18
C THR A 109 -21.44 -2.65 -9.51
N THR A 110 -21.23 -3.93 -9.79
CA THR A 110 -21.54 -4.55 -11.08
C THR A 110 -21.91 -6.02 -10.94
N SER A 111 -22.69 -6.54 -11.90
CA SER A 111 -22.99 -7.97 -12.05
C SER A 111 -22.12 -8.64 -13.13
N ASP A 112 -21.22 -7.88 -13.77
CA ASP A 112 -20.29 -8.42 -14.77
C ASP A 112 -19.22 -9.30 -14.09
N PRO A 113 -19.18 -10.61 -14.37
CA PRO A 113 -18.22 -11.53 -13.74
C PRO A 113 -16.78 -11.35 -14.25
N ASP A 114 -16.57 -10.60 -15.33
CA ASP A 114 -15.27 -10.44 -15.98
C ASP A 114 -14.54 -9.15 -15.57
N LEU A 115 -15.07 -8.41 -14.58
CA LEU A 115 -14.46 -7.18 -14.08
C LEU A 115 -14.16 -7.25 -12.58
N LEU A 116 -13.08 -6.59 -12.17
CA LEU A 116 -12.76 -6.29 -10.78
C LEU A 116 -12.67 -4.77 -10.61
N CYS A 117 -13.51 -4.17 -9.77
CA CYS A 117 -13.54 -2.73 -9.51
C CYS A 117 -12.47 -2.32 -8.49
N LEU A 118 -11.76 -1.22 -8.80
CA LEU A 118 -10.76 -0.61 -7.92
C LEU A 118 -11.28 0.68 -7.26
N CYS A 119 -10.61 1.12 -6.21
CA CYS A 119 -10.99 2.27 -5.38
C CYS A 119 -10.85 3.64 -6.07
N ASN A 120 -10.36 3.68 -7.31
CA ASN A 120 -10.12 4.90 -8.08
C ASN A 120 -10.92 4.93 -9.40
N ARG A 121 -12.13 4.36 -9.41
CA ARG A 121 -13.04 4.33 -10.57
C ARG A 121 -12.50 3.60 -11.81
N THR A 122 -11.52 2.72 -11.61
CA THR A 122 -10.96 1.88 -12.68
C THR A 122 -11.28 0.41 -12.45
N VAL A 123 -11.10 -0.40 -13.48
CA VAL A 123 -11.35 -1.84 -13.43
C VAL A 123 -10.16 -2.65 -13.92
N ILE A 124 -10.08 -3.90 -13.47
CA ILE A 124 -9.19 -4.92 -14.03
C ILE A 124 -10.08 -5.93 -14.78
N PRO A 125 -9.94 -6.07 -16.10
CA PRO A 125 -10.63 -7.12 -16.84
C PRO A 125 -10.00 -8.49 -16.55
N ARG A 126 -10.82 -9.55 -16.58
CA ARG A 126 -10.37 -10.94 -16.42
C ARG A 126 -9.34 -11.33 -17.48
N GLN A 127 -9.49 -10.81 -18.70
CA GLN A 127 -8.61 -11.11 -19.82
C GLN A 127 -7.46 -10.11 -19.89
N THR A 128 -6.24 -10.62 -20.01
CA THR A 128 -5.07 -9.81 -20.32
C THR A 128 -5.28 -9.10 -21.66
N PRO A 129 -5.03 -7.77 -21.75
CA PRO A 129 -5.16 -7.04 -23.00
C PRO A 129 -4.37 -7.71 -24.14
N ARG A 130 -5.01 -7.92 -25.30
CA ARG A 130 -4.44 -8.68 -26.43
C ARG A 130 -3.08 -8.15 -26.91
N HIS A 131 -2.86 -6.83 -26.86
CA HIS A 131 -1.60 -6.20 -27.23
C HIS A 131 -0.38 -6.62 -26.37
N LEU A 132 -0.62 -7.14 -25.16
CA LEU A 132 0.44 -7.72 -24.32
C LEU A 132 0.71 -9.19 -24.66
N LEU A 133 -0.21 -9.85 -25.37
CA LEU A 133 -0.09 -11.25 -25.78
C LEU A 133 0.60 -11.39 -27.15
N GLU A 134 0.49 -10.37 -28.01
CA GLU A 134 1.05 -10.37 -29.37
C GLU A 134 2.58 -10.13 -29.43
N ASN A 135 3.20 -9.70 -28.33
CA ASN A 135 4.66 -9.50 -28.23
C ASN A 135 5.40 -10.72 -27.64
N LYS A 136 4.89 -11.93 -27.85
CA LYS A 136 5.52 -13.19 -27.45
C LYS A 136 6.08 -13.95 -28.63
#